data_AF-G3YCX5-F1
#
_entry.id   AF-G3YCX5-F1
#
_cell.length_a   1.000
_cell.length_b   1.000
_cell.length_c   1.000
_cell.angle_alpha   90.00
_cell.angle_beta   90.00
_cell.angle_gamma   90.00
#
_symmetry.space_group_name_H-M   'P 1'
#
loop_
_entity.id
_entity.type
_entity.pdbx_description
1 polymer ?
#
loop_
_entity_poly.entity_id
_entity_poly.type
_entity_poly.pdbx_seq_one_letter_code
_entity_poly.pdbx_strand_id
1 'polypeptide(L)'
;MLLAIGQRMAHEAAVDAGVDPNFLALYEAGAVRNDSSWYVEQLGLSRASQYDMECQACDSVMSQLDRHLDELGIESYCTAPMLSPPKWENFIDTCPKYTGDAVPSLSIGYSREQKL
;
A
#
# COMPACT_ATOMS: atom_id res chain seq x y z
N MET A 1 22.91 2.18 14.20
CA MET A 1 23.04 3.48 14.93
C MET A 1 22.76 4.69 14.05
N LEU A 2 23.43 4.89 12.91
CA LEU A 2 23.23 6.10 12.07
C LEU A 2 21.78 6.22 11.54
N LEU A 3 21.18 5.10 11.12
CA LEU A 3 19.79 5.06 10.66
C LEU A 3 18.78 5.46 11.75
N ALA A 4 18.91 4.92 12.97
CA ALA A 4 18.01 5.22 14.08
C ALA A 4 18.04 6.71 14.48
N ILE A 5 19.21 7.36 14.42
CA ILE A 5 19.33 8.81 14.65
C ILE A 5 18.59 9.58 13.57
N GLY A 6 18.78 9.22 12.29
CA GLY A 6 18.06 9.84 11.18
C GLY A 6 16.55 9.66 11.28
N GLN A 7 16.09 8.47 11.68
CA GLN A 7 14.67 8.19 11.89
C GLN A 7 14.07 9.06 13.00
N ARG A 8 14.77 9.21 14.13
CA ARG A 8 14.34 10.12 15.21
C ARG A 8 14.27 11.58 14.71
N MET A 9 15.28 12.05 13.99
CA MET A 9 15.30 13.43 13.48
C MET A 9 14.15 13.70 12.51
N ALA A 10 13.85 12.75 11.61
CA ALA A 10 12.72 12.86 10.70
C ALA A 10 11.39 12.88 11.45
N HIS A 11 11.23 12.02 12.46
CA HIS A 11 10.03 11.99 13.31
C HIS A 11 9.84 13.32 14.07
N GLU A 12 10.88 13.82 14.74
CA GLU A 12 10.82 15.09 15.48
C GLU A 12 10.49 16.28 14.56
N ALA A 13 11.11 16.35 13.38
CA ALA A 13 10.78 17.38 12.40
C ALA A 13 9.33 17.30 11.91
N ALA A 14 8.78 16.09 11.75
CA ALA A 14 7.39 15.88 11.36
C ALA A 14 6.41 16.30 12.48
N VAL A 15 6.75 16.03 13.75
CA VAL A 15 6.00 16.54 14.91
C VAL A 15 5.99 18.08 14.91
N ASP A 16 7.16 18.71 14.76
CA ASP A 16 7.28 20.17 14.75
C ASP A 16 6.51 20.81 13.58
N ALA A 17 6.42 20.11 12.44
CA ALA A 17 5.65 20.53 11.28
C ALA A 17 4.12 20.30 11.42
N GLY A 18 3.67 19.65 12.50
CA GLY A 18 2.25 19.37 12.74
C GLY A 18 1.68 18.29 11.82
N VAL A 19 2.50 17.32 11.38
CA VAL A 19 2.04 16.17 10.59
C VAL A 19 1.02 15.36 11.39
N ASP A 20 0.00 14.82 10.70
CA ASP A 20 -1.04 13.99 11.32
C ASP A 20 -0.43 12.83 12.12
N PRO A 21 -0.83 12.62 13.40
CA PRO A 21 -0.33 11.55 14.24
C PRO A 21 -0.45 10.15 13.64
N ASN A 22 -1.44 9.89 12.77
CA ASN A 22 -1.60 8.61 12.11
C ASN A 22 -0.44 8.32 11.13
N PHE A 23 0.06 9.34 10.43
CA PHE A 23 1.25 9.20 9.58
C PHE A 23 2.52 9.00 10.41
N LEU A 24 2.61 9.64 11.59
CA LEU A 24 3.72 9.42 12.51
C LEU A 24 3.74 7.97 13.01
N ALA A 25 2.59 7.44 13.44
CA ALA A 25 2.45 6.05 13.87
C ALA A 25 2.81 5.05 12.76
N LEU A 26 2.40 5.35 11.51
CA LEU A 26 2.76 4.51 10.35
C LEU A 26 4.27 4.54 10.07
N TYR A 27 4.89 5.72 10.20
CA TYR A 27 6.35 5.86 10.05
C TYR A 27 7.10 5.07 11.13
N GLU A 28 6.67 5.15 12.39
CA GLU A 28 7.24 4.41 13.51
C GLU A 28 7.10 2.89 13.32
N ALA A 29 5.92 2.41 12.95
CA ALA A 29 5.71 0.99 12.64
C ALA A 29 6.63 0.50 11.51
N GLY A 30 6.81 1.31 10.45
CA GLY A 30 7.75 1.02 9.37
C GLY A 30 9.22 1.00 9.83
N ALA A 31 9.61 1.93 10.70
CA ALA A 31 10.95 1.98 11.28
C ALA A 31 11.26 0.73 12.15
N VAL A 32 10.28 0.30 12.95
CA VAL A 32 10.35 -0.94 13.75
C VAL A 32 10.46 -2.17 12.85
N ARG A 33 9.61 -2.25 11.81
CA ARG A 33 9.60 -3.37 10.86
C ARG A 33 10.96 -3.55 10.16
N ASN A 34 11.65 -2.45 9.88
CA ASN A 34 12.94 -2.47 9.18
C ASN A 34 14.07 -3.15 9.97
N ASP A 35 13.98 -3.21 11.31
CA ASP A 35 14.94 -3.92 12.17
C ASP A 35 14.24 -4.75 13.26
N SER A 36 13.23 -5.51 12.86
CA SER A 36 12.35 -6.27 13.77
C SER A 36 13.11 -7.07 14.83
N SER A 37 14.21 -7.72 14.46
CA SER A 37 15.02 -8.53 15.37
C SER A 37 15.67 -7.68 16.47
N TRP A 38 16.17 -6.48 16.16
CA TRP A 38 16.72 -5.59 17.20
C TRP A 38 15.64 -5.19 18.21
N TYR A 39 14.43 -4.86 17.75
CA TYR A 39 13.31 -4.50 18.63
C TYR A 39 12.81 -5.69 19.47
N VAL A 40 12.84 -6.91 18.94
CA VAL A 40 12.56 -8.13 19.73
C VAL A 40 13.62 -8.32 20.81
N GLU A 41 14.89 -8.28 20.45
CA GLU A 41 16.01 -8.63 21.35
C GLU A 41 16.30 -7.56 22.40
N GLN A 42 16.21 -6.27 22.04
CA GLN A 42 16.62 -5.16 22.92
C GLN A 42 15.44 -4.50 23.64
N LEU A 43 14.25 -4.53 23.05
CA LEU A 43 13.06 -3.87 23.60
C LEU A 43 11.94 -4.85 23.97
N GLY A 44 12.11 -6.15 23.72
CA GLY A 44 11.09 -7.16 24.03
C GLY A 44 9.82 -7.02 23.19
N LEU A 45 9.85 -6.22 22.12
CA LEU A 45 8.69 -5.96 21.30
C LEU A 45 8.44 -7.16 20.38
N SER A 46 7.46 -8.00 20.76
CA SER A 46 7.18 -9.24 20.05
C SER A 46 6.81 -9.00 18.57
N ARG A 47 7.12 -9.95 17.69
CA ARG A 47 6.76 -9.85 16.25
C ARG A 47 5.26 -9.70 16.02
N ALA A 48 4.44 -10.32 16.86
CA ALA A 48 2.98 -10.15 16.79
C ALA A 48 2.58 -8.71 17.12
N SER A 49 3.15 -8.12 18.17
CA SER A 49 2.90 -6.73 18.52
C SER A 49 3.38 -5.76 17.43
N GLN A 50 4.52 -6.03 16.79
CA GLN A 50 5.00 -5.22 15.66
C GLN A 50 4.04 -5.28 14.47
N TYR A 51 3.51 -6.47 14.17
CA TYR A 51 2.51 -6.65 13.12
C TYR A 51 1.20 -5.92 13.45
N ASP A 52 0.72 -6.02 14.68
CA ASP A 52 -0.49 -5.33 15.12
C ASP A 52 -0.34 -3.80 15.04
N MET A 53 0.83 -3.28 15.43
CA MET A 53 1.16 -1.85 15.29
C MET A 53 1.09 -1.41 13.82
N GLU A 54 1.67 -2.20 12.91
CA GLU A 54 1.65 -1.90 11.47
C GLU A 54 0.23 -1.93 10.91
N CYS A 55 -0.57 -2.96 11.22
CA CYS A 55 -1.95 -3.07 10.77
C CYS A 55 -2.79 -1.88 11.26
N GLN A 56 -2.72 -1.55 12.55
CA GLN A 56 -3.49 -0.45 13.13
C GLN A 56 -3.13 0.91 12.51
N ALA A 57 -1.84 1.17 12.32
CA ALA A 57 -1.38 2.41 11.72
C ALA A 57 -1.81 2.50 10.23
N CYS A 58 -1.69 1.39 9.50
CA CYS A 58 -2.12 1.30 8.11
C CYS A 58 -3.63 1.53 7.97
N ASP A 59 -4.45 0.83 8.76
CA ASP A 59 -5.91 0.96 8.72
C ASP A 59 -6.35 2.40 9.04
N SER A 60 -5.70 3.03 10.02
CA SER A 60 -5.99 4.42 10.42
C SER A 60 -5.74 5.39 9.28
N VAL A 61 -4.58 5.29 8.61
CA VAL A 61 -4.24 6.13 7.46
C VAL A 61 -5.13 5.82 6.25
N MET A 62 -5.34 4.54 5.94
CA MET A 62 -6.12 4.10 4.78
C MET A 62 -7.58 4.56 4.86
N SER A 63 -8.15 4.61 6.07
CA SER A 63 -9.54 5.09 6.27
C SER A 63 -9.76 6.55 5.88
N GLN A 64 -8.69 7.34 5.80
CA GLN A 64 -8.72 8.78 5.50
C GLN A 64 -7.85 9.14 4.30
N LEU A 65 -7.40 8.14 3.52
CA LEU A 65 -6.42 8.35 2.46
C LEU A 65 -6.88 9.39 1.43
N ASP A 66 -8.13 9.29 0.96
CA ASP A 66 -8.69 10.21 -0.03
C ASP A 66 -8.65 11.66 0.47
N ARG A 67 -9.08 11.90 1.72
CA ARG A 67 -9.01 13.22 2.37
C ARG A 67 -7.58 13.76 2.39
N HIS A 68 -6.61 12.93 2.78
CA HIS A 68 -5.22 13.33 2.84
C HIS A 68 -4.63 13.63 1.46
N LEU A 69 -5.02 12.89 0.42
CA LEU A 69 -4.58 13.16 -0.95
C LEU A 69 -5.17 14.47 -1.49
N ASP A 70 -6.43 14.77 -1.18
CA ASP A 70 -7.08 16.02 -1.57
C ASP A 70 -6.41 17.24 -0.92
N GLU A 71 -6.02 17.13 0.35
CA GLU A 71 -5.31 18.18 1.10
C GLU A 71 -3.95 18.57 0.51
N LEU A 72 -3.31 17.67 -0.26
CA LEU A 72 -2.06 17.98 -0.95
C LEU A 72 -2.24 19.00 -2.09
N GLY A 73 -3.47 19.16 -2.61
CA GLY A 73 -3.76 20.10 -3.69
C GLY A 73 -3.02 19.79 -5.00
N ILE A 74 -2.62 18.52 -5.21
CA ILE A 74 -1.79 18.11 -6.35
C ILE A 74 -2.61 17.58 -7.55
N GLU A 75 -3.94 17.57 -7.47
CA GLU A 75 -4.81 16.97 -8.48
C GLU A 75 -4.53 17.47 -9.90
N SER A 76 -4.24 18.77 -10.06
CA SER A 76 -3.91 19.37 -11.36
C SER A 76 -2.62 18.84 -11.99
N TYR A 77 -1.72 18.29 -11.18
CA TYR A 77 -0.44 17.71 -11.62
C TYR A 77 -0.54 16.20 -11.85
N CYS A 78 -1.65 15.57 -11.44
CA CYS A 78 -1.89 14.15 -11.59
C CYS A 78 -2.30 13.78 -13.03
N THR A 79 -1.33 13.36 -13.83
CA THR A 79 -1.53 12.98 -15.25
C THR A 79 -1.80 11.50 -15.47
N ALA A 80 -1.68 10.66 -14.42
CA ALA A 80 -1.82 9.22 -14.55
C ALA A 80 -3.25 8.85 -15.03
N PRO A 81 -3.39 8.08 -16.13
CA PRO A 81 -4.69 7.83 -16.74
C PRO A 81 -5.60 6.95 -15.87
N MET A 82 -5.02 6.08 -15.04
CA MET A 82 -5.76 5.18 -14.14
C MET A 82 -6.49 5.89 -12.99
N LEU A 83 -6.28 7.20 -12.81
CA LEU A 83 -6.94 7.99 -11.75
C LEU A 83 -8.39 8.34 -12.07
N SER A 84 -8.84 8.21 -13.33
CA SER A 84 -10.26 8.38 -13.64
C SER A 84 -10.72 7.41 -14.73
N PRO A 85 -11.96 6.87 -14.64
CA PRO A 85 -12.48 5.95 -15.66
C PRO A 85 -12.40 6.51 -17.09
N PRO A 86 -12.77 7.78 -17.37
CA PRO A 86 -12.66 8.33 -18.72
C PRO A 86 -11.22 8.46 -19.22
N LYS A 87 -10.27 8.87 -18.36
CA LYS A 87 -8.84 8.95 -18.74
C LYS A 87 -8.27 7.56 -19.00
N TRP A 88 -8.71 6.56 -18.22
CA TRP A 88 -8.31 5.17 -18.37
C TRP A 88 -8.81 4.58 -19.69
N GLU A 89 -10.10 4.74 -20.00
CA GLU A 89 -10.70 4.26 -21.26
C GLU A 89 -10.02 4.90 -22.48
N ASN A 90 -9.85 6.23 -22.48
CA ASN A 90 -9.13 6.93 -23.54
C ASN A 90 -7.71 6.41 -23.73
N PHE A 91 -7.00 6.12 -22.63
CA PHE A 91 -5.67 5.54 -22.68
C PHE A 91 -5.68 4.13 -23.28
N ILE A 92 -6.60 3.27 -22.86
CA ILE A 92 -6.74 1.91 -23.40
C ILE A 92 -7.05 1.92 -24.89
N ASP A 93 -7.83 2.89 -25.38
CA ASP A 93 -8.12 3.01 -26.81
C ASP A 93 -6.91 3.43 -27.66
N THR A 94 -5.84 3.97 -27.06
CA THR A 94 -4.58 4.20 -27.77
C THR A 94 -3.75 2.92 -27.97
N CYS A 95 -4.05 1.85 -27.24
CA CYS A 95 -3.30 0.60 -27.31
C CYS A 95 -3.68 -0.21 -28.57
N PRO A 96 -2.70 -0.79 -29.30
CA PRO A 96 -3.00 -1.67 -30.42
C PRO A 96 -3.82 -2.89 -29.98
N LYS A 97 -4.92 -3.15 -30.71
CA LYS A 97 -5.75 -4.34 -30.49
C LYS A 97 -5.22 -5.48 -31.36
N TYR A 98 -4.76 -6.56 -30.72
CA TYR A 98 -4.33 -7.78 -31.39
C TYR A 98 -5.43 -8.83 -31.30
N THR A 99 -5.89 -9.33 -32.44
CA THR A 99 -6.91 -10.38 -32.54
C THR A 99 -6.34 -11.63 -33.22
N GLY A 100 -6.88 -12.81 -32.93
CA GLY A 100 -6.51 -14.06 -33.60
C GLY A 100 -7.65 -15.08 -33.58
N ASP A 101 -7.69 -15.94 -34.60
CA ASP A 101 -8.77 -16.90 -34.83
C ASP A 101 -8.52 -18.27 -34.16
N ALA A 102 -7.66 -18.31 -33.13
CA ALA A 102 -7.39 -19.53 -32.41
C ALA A 102 -8.66 -19.98 -31.68
N VAL A 103 -9.23 -21.10 -32.12
CA VAL A 103 -10.33 -21.76 -31.39
C VAL A 103 -9.71 -22.42 -30.16
N PRO A 104 -10.03 -21.95 -28.93
CA PRO A 104 -9.50 -22.59 -27.73
C PRO A 104 -10.11 -23.98 -27.65
N SER A 105 -9.30 -25.03 -27.77
CA SER A 105 -9.73 -26.39 -27.45
C SER A 105 -9.84 -26.52 -25.93
N LEU A 106 -10.89 -25.92 -25.35
CA LEU A 106 -11.25 -26.16 -23.95
C LEU A 106 -11.83 -27.57 -23.85
N SER A 107 -10.93 -28.57 -23.72
CA SER A 107 -11.30 -29.86 -23.16
C SER A 107 -11.53 -29.70 -21.66
N ILE A 108 -12.59 -28.99 -21.28
CA ILE A 108 -13.12 -29.06 -19.92
C ILE A 108 -13.72 -30.45 -19.79
N GLY A 109 -12.91 -31.35 -19.24
CA GLY A 109 -13.33 -32.69 -18.86
C GLY A 109 -14.44 -32.57 -17.82
N TYR A 110 -15.69 -32.73 -18.23
CA TYR A 110 -16.76 -33.11 -17.33
C TYR A 110 -16.47 -34.53 -16.84
N SER A 111 -15.78 -34.64 -15.72
CA SER A 111 -15.79 -35.83 -14.88
C SER A 111 -16.39 -35.43 -13.54
N ARG A 112 -17.69 -35.70 -13.37
CA ARG A 112 -18.29 -36.31 -12.17
C ARG A 112 -19.80 -36.35 -12.34
N GLU A 113 -20.30 -37.45 -12.90
CA GLU A 113 -21.56 -38.07 -12.46
C GLU A 113 -21.54 -39.58 -12.81
N GLN A 114 -21.13 -40.40 -11.84
CA GLN A 114 -21.68 -41.74 -11.57
C GLN A 114 -21.65 -41.86 -10.04
N LYS A 115 -22.75 -41.48 -9.36
CA LYS A 115 -23.82 -42.35 -8.85
C LYS A 115 -23.35 -43.64 -8.18
N LEU A 116 -23.63 -43.66 -6.87
CA LEU A 116 -23.78 -44.76 -5.90
C LEU A 116 -22.49 -45.34 -5.30
#